data_AF-A0A935CQN1-F1
#
_entry.id   AF-A0A935CQN1-F1
#
_cell.length_a   1.000
_cell.length_b   1.000
_cell.length_c   1.000
_cell.angle_alpha   90.00
_cell.angle_beta   90.00
_cell.angle_gamma   90.00
#
_symmetry.space_group_name_H-M   'P 1'
#
loop_
_entity.id
_entity.type
_entity.pdbx_description
1 polymer ?
#
loop_
_entity_poly.entity_id
_entity_poly.type
_entity_poly.pdbx_seq_one_letter_code
_entity_poly.pdbx_strand_id
1 'polypeptide(L)'
;MFSDERGGKRRPAVVLSTGDYHRKRQEAIIAAITSNVDRALLGDHLIAGWREAGLLWPSTATGIIRTVKQSMIERRLGRMLAADMEAIRGQWRRMLAL
;
A
#
# COMPACT_ATOMS: atom_id res chain seq x y z
N MET A 1 10.84 -10.55 18.20
CA MET A 1 9.49 -11.12 18.24
C MET A 1 8.57 -10.13 17.55
N PHE A 2 8.20 -10.37 16.29
CA PHE A 2 7.23 -9.52 15.58
C PHE A 2 5.85 -10.08 15.87
N SER A 3 5.02 -9.32 16.59
CA SER A 3 3.69 -9.75 17.00
C SER A 3 2.82 -10.02 15.77
N ASP A 4 2.20 -11.19 15.72
CA ASP A 4 1.13 -11.50 14.79
C ASP A 4 -0.04 -10.56 15.16
N GLU A 5 -0.32 -9.55 14.34
CA GLU A 5 -1.37 -8.53 14.54
C GLU A 5 -2.81 -9.11 14.37
N ARG A 6 -3.04 -10.37 14.74
CA ARG A 6 -4.30 -11.12 14.49
C ARG A 6 -5.55 -10.55 15.18
N GLY A 7 -5.42 -9.52 16.03
CA GLY A 7 -6.53 -8.78 16.65
C GLY A 7 -6.56 -7.28 16.31
N GLY A 8 -5.71 -6.80 15.40
CA GLY A 8 -5.57 -5.38 15.07
C GLY A 8 -6.68 -4.85 14.15
N LYS A 9 -6.93 -3.54 14.24
CA LYS A 9 -7.82 -2.80 13.33
C LYS A 9 -7.38 -3.04 11.88
N ARG A 10 -8.26 -3.62 11.06
CA ARG A 10 -8.00 -3.88 9.63
C ARG A 10 -7.92 -2.58 8.87
N ARG A 11 -6.86 -2.40 8.09
CA ARG A 11 -6.62 -1.19 7.31
C ARG A 11 -6.27 -1.56 5.86
N PRO A 12 -6.78 -0.80 4.87
CA PRO A 12 -6.34 -0.96 3.49
C PRO A 12 -4.83 -0.70 3.36
N ALA A 13 -4.22 -1.39 2.40
CA ALA A 13 -2.84 -1.21 2.02
C ALA A 13 -2.69 -1.46 0.52
N VAL A 14 -1.68 -0.85 -0.10
CA VAL A 14 -1.32 -1.11 -1.49
C VAL A 14 -0.10 -2.04 -1.54
N VAL A 15 -0.18 -3.07 -2.37
CA VAL A 15 0.95 -3.99 -2.59
C VAL A 15 1.92 -3.36 -3.59
N LEU A 16 3.19 -3.23 -3.19
CA LEU A 16 4.25 -2.62 -3.99
C LEU A 16 5.18 -3.66 -4.62
N SER A 17 5.28 -4.82 -3.97
CA SER A 17 6.09 -5.96 -4.43
C SER A 17 5.46 -6.67 -5.64
N THR A 18 6.31 -7.29 -6.46
CA THR A 18 5.90 -8.00 -7.68
C THR A 18 5.44 -9.43 -7.39
N GLY A 19 4.70 -10.03 -8.32
CA GLY A 19 4.32 -11.44 -8.22
C GLY A 19 5.51 -12.39 -8.15
N ASP A 20 6.63 -12.05 -8.79
CA ASP A 20 7.87 -12.83 -8.73
C ASP A 20 8.47 -12.85 -7.32
N TYR A 21 8.37 -11.72 -6.61
CA TYR A 21 8.72 -11.63 -5.20
C TYR A 21 7.83 -12.57 -4.37
N HIS A 22 6.51 -12.49 -4.56
CA HIS A 22 5.53 -13.30 -3.80
C HIS A 22 5.65 -14.81 -4.03
N ARG A 23 6.09 -15.26 -5.21
CA ARG A 23 6.28 -16.71 -5.47
C ARG A 23 7.51 -17.28 -4.77
N LYS A 24 8.53 -16.45 -4.51
CA LYS A 24 9.79 -16.87 -3.89
C LYS A 24 9.87 -16.57 -2.40
N ARG A 25 8.92 -15.80 -1.86
CA ARG A 25 8.89 -15.28 -0.49
C ARG A 25 7.48 -15.44 0.06
N GLN A 26 7.31 -15.76 1.34
CA GLN A 26 6.00 -15.79 1.98
C GLN A 26 5.54 -14.40 2.44
N GLU A 27 6.29 -13.36 2.07
CA GLU A 27 6.05 -11.98 2.42
C GLU A 27 5.58 -11.15 1.22
N ALA A 28 4.98 -9.99 1.53
CA ALA A 28 4.69 -8.92 0.61
C ALA A 28 5.21 -7.59 1.19
N ILE A 29 5.76 -6.74 0.32
CA ILE A 29 6.05 -5.34 0.62
C ILE A 29 4.80 -4.53 0.27
N ILE A 30 4.29 -3.80 1.27
CA ILE A 30 3.09 -2.97 1.18
C ILE A 30 3.36 -1.54 1.65
N ALA A 31 2.55 -0.59 1.19
CA ALA A 31 2.42 0.74 1.79
C ALA A 31 1.04 0.89 2.45
N ALA A 32 1.00 1.55 3.61
CA ALA A 32 -0.26 1.83 4.31
C ALA A 32 -1.12 2.82 3.51
N ILE A 33 -2.45 2.67 3.62
CA ILE A 33 -3.41 3.65 3.08
C ILE A 33 -4.09 4.37 4.25
N THR A 34 -4.21 5.69 4.14
CA THR A 34 -4.90 6.55 5.11
C THR A 34 -6.00 7.35 4.42
N SER A 35 -7.10 7.61 5.12
CA SER A 35 -8.15 8.54 4.66
C SER A 35 -7.87 10.00 5.07
N ASN A 36 -6.76 10.25 5.77
CA ASN A 36 -6.30 11.61 6.03
C ASN A 36 -5.58 12.14 4.78
N VAL A 37 -6.31 12.92 3.98
CA VAL A 37 -5.84 13.47 2.70
C VAL A 37 -5.27 14.88 2.81
N ASP A 38 -5.41 15.53 3.96
CA ASP A 38 -5.03 16.94 4.16
C ASP A 38 -3.51 17.14 4.29
N ARG A 39 -2.75 16.05 4.47
CA ARG A 39 -1.30 16.06 4.61
C ARG A 39 -0.67 15.06 3.65
N ALA A 40 0.28 15.54 2.84
CA ALA A 40 1.16 14.72 2.04
C ALA A 40 2.62 14.95 2.47
N LEU A 41 3.29 13.87 2.85
CA LEU A 41 4.72 13.83 3.11
C LEU A 41 5.48 13.27 1.90
N LEU A 42 6.81 13.33 1.94
CA LEU A 42 7.64 12.65 0.95
C LEU A 42 7.28 11.16 0.90
N GLY A 43 7.05 10.63 -0.29
CA GLY A 43 6.64 9.23 -0.48
C GLY A 43 5.13 9.03 -0.50
N ASP A 44 4.34 10.03 -0.07
CA ASP A 44 2.88 9.95 -0.11
C ASP A 44 2.33 10.28 -1.51
N HIS A 45 1.21 9.66 -1.86
CA HIS A 45 0.47 9.93 -3.10
C HIS A 45 -1.04 9.94 -2.84
N LEU A 46 -1.70 11.05 -3.19
CA LEU A 46 -3.16 11.16 -3.15
C LEU A 46 -3.76 10.30 -4.27
N ILE A 47 -4.58 9.32 -3.90
CA ILE A 47 -5.14 8.34 -4.84
C ILE A 47 -6.32 8.98 -5.57
N ALA A 48 -6.16 9.25 -6.87
CA ALA A 48 -7.21 9.87 -7.68
C ALA A 48 -8.37 8.89 -7.90
N GLY A 49 -8.08 7.66 -8.32
CA GLY A 49 -9.06 6.59 -8.57
C GLY A 49 -9.40 5.76 -7.35
N TRP A 50 -9.61 6.38 -6.19
CA TRP A 50 -9.78 5.65 -4.92
C TRP A 50 -11.01 4.73 -4.96
N ARG A 51 -12.09 5.16 -5.62
CA ARG A 51 -13.33 4.38 -5.74
C ARG A 51 -13.14 3.17 -6.65
N GLU A 52 -12.48 3.35 -7.79
CA GLU A 52 -12.12 2.31 -8.74
C GLU A 52 -11.12 1.31 -8.12
N ALA A 53 -10.27 1.78 -7.21
CA ALA A 53 -9.39 0.95 -6.40
C ALA A 53 -10.11 0.17 -5.28
N GLY A 54 -11.42 0.37 -5.10
CA GLY A 54 -12.26 -0.30 -4.10
C GLY A 54 -12.15 0.28 -2.68
N LEU A 55 -11.63 1.50 -2.55
CA LEU A 55 -11.60 2.22 -1.27
C LEU A 55 -12.94 2.89 -1.01
N LEU A 56 -13.32 2.99 0.26
CA LEU A 56 -14.59 3.58 0.68
C LEU A 56 -14.58 5.11 0.70
N TRP A 57 -13.40 5.70 0.85
CA TRP A 57 -13.21 7.15 1.04
C TRP A 57 -12.02 7.64 0.22
N PRO A 58 -11.97 8.95 -0.12
CA PRO A 58 -10.74 9.59 -0.57
C PRO A 58 -9.57 9.22 0.34
N SER A 59 -8.45 8.84 -0.27
CA SER A 59 -7.35 8.20 0.45
C SER A 59 -6.00 8.55 -0.14
N THR A 60 -4.97 8.45 0.70
CA THR A 60 -3.56 8.63 0.36
C THR A 60 -2.82 7.31 0.60
N ALA A 61 -2.04 6.87 -0.39
CA ALA A 61 -1.02 5.84 -0.19
C ALA A 61 0.19 6.51 0.46
N THR A 62 0.64 6.00 1.61
CA THR A 62 1.69 6.68 2.38
C THR A 62 3.09 6.15 2.05
N GLY A 63 4.12 6.93 2.37
CA GLY A 63 5.51 6.49 2.39
C GLY A 63 5.83 5.45 3.48
N ILE A 64 4.85 5.07 4.32
CA ILE A 64 5.04 4.09 5.39
C ILE A 64 4.96 2.68 4.81
N ILE A 65 6.14 2.10 4.60
CA ILE A 65 6.32 0.76 4.02
C ILE A 65 6.44 -0.28 5.12
N ARG A 66 5.82 -1.44 4.90
CA ARG A 66 6.02 -2.62 5.75
C ARG A 66 6.18 -3.86 4.91
N THR A 67 7.03 -4.77 5.38
CA THR A 67 7.01 -6.17 4.93
C THR A 67 6.06 -6.95 5.84
N VAL A 68 5.08 -7.62 5.24
CA VAL A 68 4.07 -8.42 5.96
C VAL A 68 4.06 -9.84 5.44
N LYS A 69 3.66 -10.81 6.27
CA LYS A 69 3.38 -12.16 5.78
C LYS A 69 2.15 -12.12 4.86
N GLN A 70 2.16 -12.89 3.79
CA GLN A 70 1.00 -13.00 2.88
C GLN A 70 -0.25 -13.47 3.62
N SER A 71 -0.11 -14.29 4.66
CA SER A 71 -1.21 -14.73 5.54
C SER A 71 -1.88 -13.60 6.33
N MET A 72 -1.27 -12.42 6.42
CA MET A 72 -1.87 -11.23 7.02
C MET A 72 -2.78 -10.47 6.05
N ILE A 73 -2.74 -10.78 4.76
CA ILE A 73 -3.60 -10.18 3.74
C ILE A 73 -4.91 -10.97 3.69
N GLU A 74 -5.97 -10.40 4.26
CA GLU A 74 -7.26 -11.08 4.34
C GLU A 74 -7.97 -11.19 2.97
N ARG A 75 -8.02 -10.08 2.22
CA ARG A 75 -8.68 -10.03 0.93
C ARG A 75 -8.19 -8.87 0.07
N ARG A 76 -8.42 -8.98 -1.23
CA ARG A 76 -8.23 -7.88 -2.19
C ARG A 76 -9.48 -7.01 -2.24
N LEU A 77 -9.34 -5.70 -2.02
CA LEU A 77 -10.43 -4.72 -2.15
C LEU A 77 -10.69 -4.34 -3.61
N GLY A 78 -9.63 -4.16 -4.39
CA GLY A 78 -9.70 -3.76 -5.79
C GLY A 78 -8.31 -3.72 -6.42
N ARG A 79 -8.20 -3.02 -7.55
CA ARG A 79 -6.93 -2.78 -8.24
C ARG A 79 -6.75 -1.29 -8.41
N MET A 80 -5.61 -0.79 -7.94
CA MET A 80 -5.24 0.60 -8.15
C MET A 80 -5.13 0.92 -9.64
N LEU A 81 -5.61 2.10 -10.04
CA LEU A 81 -5.46 2.57 -11.42
C LEU A 81 -3.99 2.65 -11.81
N ALA A 82 -3.70 2.43 -13.10
CA ALA A 82 -2.33 2.42 -13.60
C ALA A 82 -1.60 3.74 -13.33
N ALA A 83 -2.28 4.88 -13.56
CA ALA A 83 -1.73 6.21 -13.30
C ALA A 83 -1.36 6.41 -11.83
N ASP A 84 -2.26 6.04 -10.90
CA ASP A 84 -1.98 6.12 -9.47
C ASP A 84 -0.83 5.19 -9.06
N MET A 85 -0.77 3.97 -9.59
CA MET A 85 0.35 3.06 -9.30
C MET A 85 1.69 3.56 -9.81
N GLU A 86 1.74 4.20 -10.99
CA GLU A 86 2.97 4.81 -11.50
C GLU A 86 3.40 5.99 -10.63
N ALA A 87 2.45 6.84 -10.22
CA ALA A 87 2.75 7.97 -9.34
C ALA A 87 3.26 7.50 -7.97
N ILE A 88 2.62 6.48 -7.36
CA ILE A 88 3.09 5.83 -6.13
C ILE A 88 4.52 5.31 -6.31
N ARG A 89 4.81 4.57 -7.39
CA ARG A 89 6.17 4.08 -7.67
C ARG A 89 7.18 5.23 -7.80
N GLY A 90 6.79 6.32 -8.46
CA GLY A 90 7.62 7.52 -8.61
C GLY A 90 7.93 8.22 -7.29
N GLN A 91 6.97 8.28 -6.37
CA GLN A 91 7.20 8.80 -5.01
C GLN A 91 8.10 7.87 -4.19
N TRP A 92 7.90 6.57 -4.35
CA TRP A 92 8.68 5.55 -3.68
C TRP A 92 10.15 5.57 -4.07
N ARG A 93 10.40 5.63 -5.38
CA ARG A 93 11.75 5.80 -5.94
C ARG A 93 12.44 7.03 -5.39
N ARG A 94 11.74 8.18 -5.40
CA ARG A 94 12.25 9.42 -4.81
C ARG A 94 12.58 9.28 -3.33
N MET A 95 11.69 8.69 -2.53
CA MET A 95 11.90 8.51 -1.09
C MET A 95 13.07 7.56 -0.78
N LEU A 96 13.31 6.55 -1.63
CA LEU A 96 14.39 5.58 -1.47
C LEU A 96 15.67 5.94 -2.22
N ALA A 97 15.72 7.11 -2.87
CA ALA A 97 16.82 7.53 -3.75
C ALA A 97 17.15 6.49 -4.85
N LEU A 98 16.11 5.93 -5.48
CA LEU A 98 16.15 4.99 -6.61
C LEU A 98 15.65 5.62 -7.92
#